data_AF-L7VZ32-F1
#
_entry.id   AF-L7VZ32-F1
#
_cell.length_a   1.000
_cell.length_b   1.000
_cell.length_c   1.000
_cell.angle_alpha   90.00
_cell.angle_beta   90.00
_cell.angle_gamma   90.00
#
_symmetry.space_group_name_H-M   'P 1'
#
loop_
_entity.id
_entity.type
_entity.pdbx_description
1 polymer ?
#
loop_
_entity_poly.entity_id
_entity_poly.type
_entity_poly.pdbx_seq_one_letter_code
_entity_poly.pdbx_strand_id
1 'polypeptide(L)' 'MKKVLKIILAIVLFIFIGMQFYQPALNVDKGQVYTTDFTQAYKMPVQVKAMFQTSCYDCHSNNTNYVWYDYIQSQEHW' A
#
# COMPACT_ATOMS: atom_id res chain seq x y z
N MET A 1 -18.29 25.89 -30.63
CA MET A 1 -18.78 24.59 -30.13
C MET A 1 -17.67 23.53 -30.09
N LYS A 2 -17.11 23.06 -31.21
CA LYS A 2 -16.06 22.00 -31.21
C LYS A 2 -14.76 22.36 -30.47
N LYS A 3 -14.28 23.61 -30.55
CA LYS A 3 -13.07 24.07 -29.83
C LYS A 3 -13.27 24.09 -28.31
N VAL A 4 -14.41 24.59 -27.85
CA VAL A 4 -14.77 24.65 -26.42
C VAL A 4 -14.85 23.24 -25.83
N LEU A 5 -15.49 22.30 -26.54
CA LEU A 5 -15.56 20.90 -26.11
C LEU A 5 -14.16 20.26 -25.96
N LYS A 6 -13.25 20.51 -26.90
CA LYS A 6 -11.87 20.02 -26.82
C LYS A 6 -11.13 20.58 -25.61
N ILE A 7 -11.31 21.86 -25.30
CA ILE A 7 -10.70 22.50 -24.13
C ILE A 7 -11.24 21.88 -22.83
N ILE A 8 -12.55 21.71 -22.73
CA ILE A 8 -13.18 21.07 -21.55
C ILE A 8 -12.63 19.66 -21.37
N LEU A 9 -12.57 18.86 -22.45
CA LEU A 9 -12.11 17.47 -22.38
C LEU A 9 -10.63 17.38 -22.01
N ALA A 10 -9.80 18.31 -22.50
CA ALA A 10 -8.39 18.41 -22.11
C ALA A 10 -8.23 18.77 -20.61
N ILE A 11 -9.03 19.70 -20.10
CA ILE A 11 -9.02 20.07 -18.68
C ILE A 11 -9.44 18.89 -17.81
N VAL A 12 -10.53 18.21 -18.16
CA VAL A 12 -11.02 17.03 -17.42
C VAL A 12 -9.96 15.93 -17.42
N LEU A 13 -9.33 15.66 -18.58
CA LEU A 13 -8.27 14.66 -18.67
C LEU A 13 -7.06 15.02 -17.81
N PHE A 14 -6.68 16.30 -17.79
CA PHE A 14 -5.57 16.78 -16.97
C PHE A 14 -5.86 16.60 -15.47
N ILE A 15 -7.06 16.98 -15.02
CA ILE A 15 -7.50 16.77 -13.63
C ILE A 15 -7.54 15.28 -13.30
N PHE A 16 -8.08 14.46 -14.20
CA PHE A 16 -8.17 13.01 -14.01
C PHE A 16 -6.79 12.39 -13.81
N ILE A 17 -5.81 12.73 -14.66
CA ILE A 17 -4.42 12.26 -14.54
C ILE A 17 -3.80 12.75 -13.22
N GLY A 18 -3.99 14.03 -12.86
CA GLY A 18 -3.47 14.56 -11.60
C GLY A 18 -4.03 13.85 -10.37
N MET A 19 -5.31 13.48 -10.39
CA MET A 19 -5.96 12.76 -9.29
C MET A 19 -5.43 11.34 -9.09
N GLN A 20 -4.90 10.69 -10.13
CA GLN A 20 -4.33 9.33 -10.02
C GLN A 20 -3.11 9.26 -9.08
N PHE A 21 -2.46 10.40 -8.80
CA PHE A 21 -1.27 10.48 -7.94
C PHE A 21 -1.58 10.89 -6.50
N TYR A 22 -2.85 11.06 -6.14
CA TYR A 22 -3.25 11.33 -4.76
C TYR A 22 -3.39 10.00 -3.99
N GLN A 23 -2.52 9.77 -3.00
CA GLN A 23 -2.39 8.49 -2.29
C GLN A 23 -2.71 8.63 -0.79
N PRO A 24 -3.33 7.61 -0.16
CA PRO A 24 -3.48 7.50 1.29
C PRO A 24 -2.13 7.22 1.97
N ALA A 25 -2.11 7.28 3.30
CA ALA A 25 -0.92 6.92 4.07
C ALA A 25 -0.54 5.45 3.83
N LEU A 26 0.72 5.22 3.46
CA LEU A 26 1.23 3.87 3.20
C LEU A 26 1.39 3.09 4.52
N ASN A 27 0.98 1.83 4.49
CA ASN A 27 1.15 0.87 5.57
C ASN A 27 2.56 0.25 5.49
N VAL A 28 3.56 0.98 5.96
CA VAL A 28 4.96 0.54 5.97
C VAL A 28 5.45 0.46 7.40
N ASP A 29 5.91 -0.72 7.82
CA ASP A 29 6.58 -0.88 9.11
C ASP A 29 7.93 -0.16 9.06
N LYS A 30 8.16 0.74 10.01
CA LYS A 30 9.40 1.52 10.13
C LYS A 30 10.50 0.78 10.89
N GLY A 31 10.37 -0.53 11.05
CA GLY A 31 11.27 -1.38 11.82
C GLY A 31 11.04 -1.25 13.32
N GLN A 32 9.81 -0.93 13.74
CA GLN A 32 9.47 -0.93 15.15
C GLN A 32 9.35 -2.37 15.64
N VAL A 33 10.12 -2.72 16.66
CA VAL A 33 9.96 -4.01 17.32
C VAL A 33 8.70 -3.96 18.17
N TYR A 34 7.63 -4.57 17.67
CA TYR A 34 6.39 -4.71 18.42
C TYR A 34 6.57 -5.78 19.50
N THR A 35 6.37 -5.42 20.77
CA THR A 35 6.38 -6.37 21.89
C THR A 35 5.28 -7.43 21.77
N THR A 36 4.29 -7.20 20.91
CA THR A 36 3.20 -8.11 20.56
C THR A 36 3.52 -9.02 19.37
N ASP A 37 4.71 -8.94 18.76
CA ASP A 37 5.14 -9.88 17.73
C ASP A 37 5.21 -11.30 18.34
N PHE A 38 4.46 -12.23 17.75
CA PHE A 38 4.39 -13.63 18.18
C PHE A 38 5.76 -14.30 18.30
N THR A 39 6.70 -13.94 17.41
CA THR A 39 8.06 -14.48 17.38
C THR A 39 8.94 -13.96 18.51
N GLN A 40 8.54 -12.86 19.17
CA GLN A 40 9.23 -12.31 20.32
C GLN A 40 8.54 -12.65 21.65
N ALA A 41 7.21 -12.69 21.64
CA ALA A 41 6.42 -13.04 22.82
C ALA A 41 6.64 -14.50 23.25
N TYR A 42 6.93 -15.39 22.31
CA TYR A 42 7.15 -16.82 22.57
C TYR A 42 8.53 -17.27 22.08
N LYS A 43 9.24 -18.07 22.90
CA LYS A 43 10.51 -18.69 22.52
C LYS A 43 10.28 -19.81 21.50
N MET A 44 10.24 -19.41 20.23
CA MET A 44 9.95 -20.27 19.10
C MET A 44 11.22 -20.80 18.41
N PRO A 45 11.27 -22.09 18.00
CA PRO A 45 12.35 -22.60 17.16
C PRO A 45 12.46 -21.88 15.82
N VAL A 46 13.66 -21.74 15.27
CA VAL A 46 13.94 -21.00 14.03
C VAL A 46 13.07 -21.47 12.85
N GLN A 47 12.83 -22.78 12.75
CA GLN A 47 12.03 -23.37 11.68
C GLN A 47 10.57 -22.88 11.71
N VAL A 48 10.00 -22.74 12.92
CA VAL A 48 8.62 -22.28 13.08
C VAL A 48 8.54 -20.77 12.86
N LYS A 49 9.58 -20.02 13.22
CA LYS A 49 9.70 -18.59 12.85
C LYS A 49 9.67 -18.38 11.33
N ALA A 50 10.41 -19.19 10.59
CA ALA A 50 10.40 -19.13 9.13
C ALA A 50 9.01 -19.42 8.55
N MET A 51 8.27 -20.39 9.11
CA MET A 51 6.90 -20.68 8.69
C MET A 51 5.95 -19.49 8.89
N PHE A 52 6.03 -18.77 10.02
CA PHE A 52 5.21 -17.58 10.25
C PHE A 52 5.51 -16.47 9.25
N GLN A 53 6.79 -16.26 8.93
CA GLN A 53 7.21 -15.25 7.97
C GLN A 53 6.62 -15.49 6.57
N THR A 54 6.50 -16.75 6.13
CA THR A 54 6.00 -17.08 4.79
C THR A 54 4.50 -17.42 4.75
N SER A 55 3.88 -17.71 5.89
CA SER A 55 2.47 -18.18 5.92
C SER A 55 1.50 -17.20 6.56
N CYS A 56 1.97 -16.32 7.45
CA CYS A 56 1.11 -15.42 8.22
C CYS A 56 1.43 -13.95 7.97
N TYR A 57 2.70 -13.61 7.78
CA TYR A 57 3.15 -12.22 7.76
C TYR A 57 2.81 -11.49 6.45
N ASP A 58 2.39 -12.21 5.41
CA ASP A 58 1.79 -11.60 4.23
C ASP A 58 0.50 -10.82 4.56
N CYS A 59 -0.23 -11.21 5.60
CA CYS A 59 -1.44 -10.49 6.05
C CYS A 59 -1.30 -9.84 7.43
N HIS A 60 -0.47 -10.39 8.34
CA HIS A 60 -0.39 -9.95 9.74
C HIS A 60 0.87 -9.15 10.09
N SER A 61 1.68 -8.71 9.12
CA SER A 61 2.93 -7.99 9.40
C SER A 61 2.76 -6.50 9.71
N ASN A 62 1.55 -5.91 9.56
CA ASN A 62 1.38 -4.46 9.53
C ASN A 62 2.33 -3.76 8.53
N ASN A 63 2.68 -4.46 7.45
CA ASN A 63 3.56 -3.95 6.42
C ASN A 63 3.06 -4.44 5.06
N THR A 64 2.90 -3.51 4.13
CA THR A 64 2.53 -3.82 2.74
C THR A 64 3.76 -3.67 1.85
N ASN A 65 4.02 -4.68 1.02
CA ASN A 65 5.08 -4.61 0.03
C ASN A 65 4.56 -3.93 -1.25
N TYR A 66 4.61 -2.60 -1.26
CA TYR A 66 4.16 -1.80 -2.39
C TYR A 66 5.09 -1.92 -3.61
N VAL A 67 4.53 -2.30 -4.75
CA VAL A 67 5.19 -2.31 -6.06
C VAL A 67 4.82 -1.06 -6.86
N TRP A 68 5.51 -0.82 -7.98
CA TRP A 68 5.47 0.48 -8.69
C TRP A 68 4.05 0.94 -9.09
N TYR A 69 3.12 0.01 -9.37
CA TYR A 69 1.77 0.36 -9.77
C TYR A 69 0.85 0.70 -8.59
N ASP A 70 1.20 0.32 -7.35
CA ASP A 70 0.43 0.70 -6.16
C ASP A 70 0.47 2.22 -5.90
N TYR A 71 1.47 2.88 -6.50
CA TYR A 71 1.64 4.33 -6.48
C TYR A 71 0.80 5.04 -7.56
N ILE A 72 0.08 4.30 -8.41
CA ILE A 72 -0.75 4.85 -9.48
C ILE A 72 -2.19 4.41 -9.19
N GLN A 73 -2.98 5.34 -8.65
CA GLN A 73 -4.38 5.21 -8.25
C GLN A 73 -4.69 4.36 -7.00
N SER A 74 -4.09 4.67 -5.87
CA SER A 74 -4.55 4.16 -4.56
C SER A 74 -5.81 4.89 -4.07
N GLN A 75 -6.92 4.82 -4.82
CA GLN A 75 -8.24 5.17 -4.30
C GLN A 75 -8.87 3.99 -3.55
N GLU A 76 -8.20 3.53 -2.50
CA GLU A 76 -8.75 2.57 -1.54
C GLU A 76 -9.22 3.39 -0.33
N HIS A 77 -10.27 4.19 -0.53
CA HIS A 77 -10.92 4.96 0.54
C HIS A 77 -12.07 4.08 1.04
N TRP A 78 -11.83 3.32 2.10
CA TRP A 78 -12.87 2.63 2.87
C TRP A 78 -12.99 3.32 4.23
#